data_AF-A0A329ZH29-F1
#
_entry.id   AF-A0A329ZH29-F1
#
_cell.length_a   1.000
_cell.length_b   1.000
_cell.length_c   1.000
_cell.angle_alpha   90.00
_cell.angle_beta   90.00
_cell.angle_gamma   90.00
#
_symmetry.space_group_name_H-M   'P 1'
#
loop_
_entity.id
_entity.type
_entity.pdbx_description
1 polymer ?
#
loop_
_entity_poly.entity_id
_entity_poly.type
_entity_poly.pdbx_seq_one_letter_code
_entity_poly.pdbx_strand_id
1 'polypeptide(L)'
;MKKILLILALVFSGVFAAKLTQAELESAIAGCKANNASDCRKAGGYYIGDLYTENLPLAYEYLSKGCNLKDGSSCAQIGLSNLFNKAIGNTMSKEEVLKTRIEYFKKGCEYNDAFACRRAGSESEAIAQDEANRSIKKELEREAEKFYRKACRLESRYCD
;
A
#
# COMPACT_ATOMS: atom_id res chain seq x y z
N MET A 1 34.83 35.31 -3.90
CA MET A 1 35.35 33.94 -3.71
C MET A 1 34.54 33.09 -2.70
N LYS A 2 33.96 33.64 -1.63
CA LYS A 2 33.10 32.88 -0.69
C LYS A 2 31.74 32.39 -1.25
N LYS A 3 31.21 33.04 -2.30
CA LYS A 3 29.92 32.66 -2.92
C LYS A 3 30.01 31.45 -3.85
N ILE A 4 31.20 31.12 -4.37
CA ILE A 4 31.41 29.97 -5.27
C ILE A 4 31.53 28.65 -4.49
N LEU A 5 32.09 28.68 -3.27
CA LEU A 5 32.16 27.49 -2.40
C LEU A 5 30.78 26.99 -1.94
N LEU A 6 29.79 27.87 -1.78
CA LEU A 6 28.45 27.48 -1.31
C LEU A 6 27.64 26.73 -2.38
N ILE A 7 27.89 26.99 -3.66
CA ILE A 7 27.17 26.33 -4.76
C ILE A 7 27.70 24.90 -4.97
N LEU A 8 29.01 24.67 -4.83
CA LEU A 8 29.60 23.34 -4.96
C LEU A 8 29.17 22.38 -3.85
N ALA A 9 28.97 22.88 -2.62
CA ALA A 9 28.50 22.06 -1.50
C ALA A 9 27.05 21.56 -1.69
N LEU A 10 26.16 22.38 -2.27
CA LEU A 10 24.76 22.02 -2.52
C LEU A 10 24.60 21.04 -3.69
N VAL A 11 25.45 21.13 -4.71
CA VAL A 11 25.45 20.19 -5.85
C VAL A 11 26.07 18.86 -5.43
N PHE A 12 27.09 18.84 -4.56
CA PHE A 12 27.66 17.60 -4.04
C PHE A 12 26.68 16.86 -3.09
N SER A 13 25.97 17.57 -2.21
CA SER A 13 25.00 16.93 -1.31
C SER A 13 23.77 16.39 -2.06
N GLY A 14 23.29 17.11 -3.07
CA GLY A 14 22.11 16.71 -3.86
C GLY A 14 22.37 15.54 -4.81
N VAL A 15 23.53 15.50 -5.48
CA VAL A 15 23.90 14.40 -6.38
C VAL A 15 24.19 13.11 -5.60
N PHE A 16 24.76 13.23 -4.40
CA PHE A 16 25.05 12.06 -3.57
C PHE A 16 23.78 11.41 -3.01
N ALA A 17 22.80 12.23 -2.59
CA ALA A 17 21.48 11.73 -2.16
C ALA A 17 20.73 11.01 -3.29
N ALA A 18 20.69 11.58 -4.50
CA ALA A 18 20.03 10.96 -5.65
C ALA A 18 20.71 9.67 -6.13
N LYS A 19 22.04 9.56 -6.01
CA LYS A 19 22.77 8.33 -6.33
C LYS A 19 22.50 7.21 -5.33
N LEU A 20 22.37 7.55 -4.04
CA LEU A 20 22.08 6.57 -2.99
C LEU A 20 20.71 5.94 -3.20
N THR A 21 19.69 6.75 -3.50
CA THR A 21 18.32 6.26 -3.77
C THR A 21 18.23 5.37 -5.02
N GLN A 22 19.06 5.61 -6.03
CA GLN A 22 19.06 4.79 -7.25
C GLN A 22 19.64 3.38 -7.02
N ALA A 23 20.73 3.28 -6.27
CA ALA A 23 21.31 1.98 -5.92
C ALA A 23 20.34 1.14 -5.04
N GLU A 24 19.63 1.78 -4.12
CA GLU A 24 18.64 1.10 -3.28
C GLU A 24 17.44 0.60 -4.11
N LEU A 25 16.96 1.39 -5.08
CA LEU A 25 15.91 0.98 -6.01
C LEU A 25 16.35 -0.23 -6.84
N GLU A 26 17.55 -0.20 -7.43
CA GLU A 26 18.09 -1.32 -8.21
C GLU A 26 18.19 -2.60 -7.38
N SER A 27 18.66 -2.48 -6.13
CA SER A 27 18.71 -3.59 -5.19
C SER A 27 17.31 -4.12 -4.85
N ALA A 28 16.33 -3.25 -4.62
CA ALA A 28 14.96 -3.64 -4.33
C ALA A 28 14.31 -4.37 -5.53
N ILE A 29 14.55 -3.88 -6.76
CA ILE A 29 14.09 -4.53 -7.99
C ILE A 29 14.72 -5.93 -8.13
N ALA A 30 16.04 -6.04 -7.91
CA ALA A 30 16.74 -7.32 -7.98
C ALA A 30 16.20 -8.33 -6.94
N GLY A 31 16.03 -7.89 -5.69
CA GLY A 31 15.44 -8.72 -4.63
C GLY A 31 14.01 -9.16 -4.96
N CYS A 32 13.19 -8.24 -5.49
CA CYS A 32 11.84 -8.59 -5.92
C CYS A 32 11.82 -9.60 -7.08
N LYS A 33 12.73 -9.47 -8.07
CA LYS A 33 12.90 -10.46 -9.15
C LYS A 33 13.23 -11.83 -8.59
N ALA A 34 14.03 -11.89 -7.53
CA ALA A 34 14.34 -13.10 -6.75
C ALA A 34 13.22 -13.56 -5.78
N ASN A 35 12.00 -13.03 -5.91
CA ASN A 35 10.83 -13.36 -5.10
C ASN A 35 10.96 -13.00 -3.60
N ASN A 36 11.79 -12.00 -3.26
CA ASN A 36 11.75 -11.42 -1.93
C ASN A 36 10.55 -10.45 -1.80
N ALA A 37 9.57 -10.81 -0.97
CA ALA A 37 8.33 -10.06 -0.83
C ALA A 37 8.54 -8.65 -0.25
N SER A 38 9.46 -8.49 0.71
CA SER A 38 9.78 -7.17 1.27
C SER A 38 10.48 -6.27 0.25
N ASP A 39 11.30 -6.81 -0.63
CA ASP A 39 11.97 -6.02 -1.65
C ASP A 39 10.98 -5.63 -2.77
N CYS A 40 9.99 -6.47 -3.07
CA CYS A 40 8.85 -6.07 -3.91
C CYS A 40 8.07 -4.89 -3.30
N ARG A 41 7.82 -4.94 -1.99
CA ARG A 41 7.21 -3.80 -1.28
C ARG A 41 8.04 -2.53 -1.40
N LYS A 42 9.36 -2.62 -1.21
CA LYS A 42 10.26 -1.47 -1.32
C LYS A 42 10.27 -0.90 -2.73
N ALA A 43 10.47 -1.75 -3.75
CA ALA A 43 10.46 -1.33 -5.15
C ALA A 43 9.15 -0.62 -5.53
N GLY A 44 8.01 -1.22 -5.16
CA GLY A 44 6.71 -0.59 -5.35
C GLY A 44 6.56 0.74 -4.60
N GLY A 45 7.06 0.82 -3.37
CA GLY A 45 7.09 2.03 -2.56
C GLY A 45 7.89 3.18 -3.19
N TYR A 46 9.05 2.91 -3.80
CA TYR A 46 9.81 3.91 -4.56
C TYR A 46 8.97 4.50 -5.70
N TYR A 47 8.29 3.65 -6.48
CA TYR A 47 7.44 4.11 -7.58
C TYR A 47 6.15 4.81 -7.14
N ILE A 48 5.69 4.64 -5.88
CA ILE A 48 4.66 5.49 -5.28
C ILE A 48 5.24 6.85 -4.88
N GLY A 49 6.40 6.83 -4.21
CA GLY A 49 7.02 7.98 -3.56
C GLY A 49 7.35 9.13 -4.51
N ASP A 50 7.62 8.82 -5.77
CA ASP A 50 7.98 9.82 -6.79
C ASP A 50 6.76 10.53 -7.41
N LEU A 51 5.51 10.09 -7.16
CA LEU A 51 4.23 10.69 -7.62
C LEU A 51 4.12 11.07 -9.11
N TYR A 52 5.11 10.76 -9.96
CA TYR A 52 4.98 10.82 -11.40
C TYR A 52 3.99 9.74 -11.84
N THR A 53 2.87 10.16 -12.42
CA THR A 53 1.76 9.27 -12.82
C THR A 53 2.19 8.12 -13.72
N GLU A 54 3.28 8.30 -14.47
CA GLU A 54 3.85 7.30 -15.38
C GLU A 54 4.39 6.05 -14.66
N ASN A 55 4.76 6.17 -13.39
CA ASN A 55 5.35 5.08 -12.61
C ASN A 55 4.31 4.24 -11.85
N LEU A 56 3.04 4.65 -11.83
CA LEU A 56 1.99 3.95 -11.11
C LEU A 56 1.73 2.51 -11.60
N PRO A 57 1.84 2.19 -12.91
CA PRO A 57 1.82 0.80 -13.37
C PRO A 57 2.94 -0.05 -12.79
N LEU A 58 4.17 0.49 -12.69
CA LEU A 58 5.30 -0.21 -12.07
C LEU A 58 5.09 -0.41 -10.57
N ALA A 59 4.60 0.63 -9.87
CA ALA A 59 4.22 0.51 -8.46
C ALA A 59 3.21 -0.63 -8.24
N TYR A 60 2.17 -0.67 -9.08
CA TYR A 60 1.17 -1.72 -9.02
C TYR A 60 1.77 -3.10 -9.31
N GLU A 61 2.63 -3.23 -10.32
CA GLU A 61 3.30 -4.49 -10.66
C GLU A 61 4.09 -5.06 -9.47
N TYR A 62 5.00 -4.26 -8.91
CA TYR A 62 5.85 -4.70 -7.80
C TYR A 62 5.05 -5.00 -6.53
N LEU A 63 4.08 -4.15 -6.17
CA LEU A 63 3.24 -4.41 -5.00
C LEU A 63 2.32 -5.61 -5.22
N SER A 64 1.81 -5.83 -6.43
CA SER A 64 0.99 -7.00 -6.74
C SER A 64 1.80 -8.28 -6.59
N LYS A 65 3.06 -8.27 -7.04
CA LYS A 65 3.98 -9.38 -6.81
C LYS A 65 4.25 -9.58 -5.32
N GLY A 66 4.54 -8.54 -4.56
CA GLY A 66 4.73 -8.61 -3.10
C GLY A 66 3.51 -9.19 -2.39
N CYS A 67 2.31 -8.71 -2.75
CA CYS A 67 1.04 -9.22 -2.24
C CYS A 67 0.83 -10.71 -2.58
N ASN A 68 1.16 -11.14 -3.80
CA ASN A 68 1.09 -12.56 -4.19
C ASN A 68 2.13 -13.43 -3.47
N LEU A 69 3.23 -12.84 -3.02
CA LEU A 69 4.22 -13.47 -2.13
C LEU A 69 3.83 -13.39 -0.64
N LYS A 70 2.57 -13.07 -0.34
CA LYS A 70 1.98 -12.96 1.01
C LYS A 70 2.58 -11.84 1.87
N ASP A 71 3.13 -10.79 1.28
CA ASP A 71 3.43 -9.55 2.01
C ASP A 71 2.15 -8.72 2.15
N GLY A 72 1.55 -8.76 3.35
CA GLY A 72 0.27 -8.10 3.60
C GLY A 72 0.33 -6.57 3.45
N SER A 73 1.47 -5.96 3.77
CA SER A 73 1.66 -4.51 3.60
C SER A 73 1.63 -4.09 2.12
N SER A 74 2.15 -4.93 1.21
CA SER A 74 2.05 -4.68 -0.23
C SER A 74 0.59 -4.67 -0.69
N CYS A 75 -0.22 -5.63 -0.21
CA CYS A 75 -1.66 -5.62 -0.48
C CYS A 75 -2.32 -4.34 0.08
N ALA A 76 -1.97 -3.96 1.31
CA ALA A 76 -2.51 -2.77 1.96
C ALA A 76 -2.19 -1.47 1.19
N GLN A 77 -0.97 -1.36 0.64
CA GLN A 77 -0.58 -0.18 -0.16
C GLN A 77 -1.36 -0.07 -1.47
N ILE A 78 -1.66 -1.19 -2.13
CA ILE A 78 -2.52 -1.18 -3.33
C ILE A 78 -3.92 -0.65 -2.97
N GLY A 79 -4.52 -1.17 -1.88
CA GLY A 79 -5.83 -0.75 -1.41
C GLY A 79 -5.89 0.71 -0.92
N LEU A 80 -4.81 1.23 -0.33
CA LEU A 80 -4.75 2.62 0.13
C LEU A 80 -4.70 3.61 -1.04
N SER A 81 -3.86 3.34 -2.03
CA SER A 81 -3.51 4.29 -3.08
C SER A 81 -4.38 4.19 -4.33
N ASN A 82 -5.30 3.23 -4.38
CA ASN A 82 -6.10 2.85 -5.56
C ASN A 82 -5.21 2.57 -6.78
N LEU A 83 -4.04 1.97 -6.54
CA LEU A 83 -3.00 1.83 -7.56
C LEU A 83 -3.49 1.05 -8.76
N PHE A 84 -4.33 0.04 -8.54
CA PHE A 84 -4.89 -0.73 -9.64
C PHE A 84 -5.64 0.17 -10.63
N ASN A 85 -6.63 0.95 -10.16
CA ASN A 85 -7.40 1.83 -11.04
C ASN A 85 -6.49 2.86 -11.74
N LYS A 86 -5.54 3.45 -11.00
CA LYS A 86 -4.59 4.42 -11.57
C LYS A 86 -3.69 3.78 -12.63
N ALA A 87 -3.23 2.56 -12.42
CA ALA A 87 -2.39 1.81 -13.34
C ALA A 87 -3.12 1.45 -14.64
N ILE A 88 -4.45 1.26 -14.60
CA ILE A 88 -5.28 1.00 -15.79
C ILE A 88 -5.94 2.26 -16.37
N GLY A 89 -5.48 3.45 -15.98
CA GLY A 89 -5.93 4.72 -16.58
C GLY A 89 -7.23 5.31 -16.00
N ASN A 90 -7.56 5.00 -14.74
CA ASN A 90 -8.73 5.49 -14.01
C ASN A 90 -10.08 5.17 -14.69
N THR A 91 -10.21 3.97 -15.26
CA THR A 91 -11.39 3.55 -16.03
C THR A 91 -12.49 2.90 -15.16
N MET A 92 -12.20 2.54 -13.91
CA MET A 92 -13.16 1.92 -13.02
C MET A 92 -14.16 2.93 -12.45
N SER A 93 -15.41 2.51 -12.28
CA SER A 93 -16.41 3.23 -11.51
C SER A 93 -16.03 3.34 -10.03
N LYS A 94 -16.64 4.29 -9.32
CA LYS A 94 -16.43 4.47 -7.88
C LYS A 94 -16.73 3.19 -7.08
N GLU A 95 -17.74 2.43 -7.50
CA GLU A 95 -18.14 1.18 -6.86
C GLU A 95 -17.09 0.08 -7.05
N GLU A 96 -16.59 -0.09 -8.27
CA GLU A 96 -15.53 -1.06 -8.57
C GLU A 96 -14.24 -0.74 -7.81
N VAL A 97 -13.86 0.55 -7.77
CA VAL A 97 -12.70 0.99 -6.97
C VAL A 97 -12.88 0.58 -5.52
N LEU A 98 -14.04 0.87 -4.92
CA LEU A 98 -14.31 0.54 -3.53
C LEU A 98 -14.20 -0.97 -3.27
N LYS A 99 -14.84 -1.79 -4.11
CA LYS A 99 -14.79 -3.26 -4.02
C LYS A 99 -13.36 -3.77 -4.06
N THR A 100 -12.58 -3.34 -5.05
CA THR A 100 -11.18 -3.77 -5.19
C THR A 100 -10.31 -3.34 -4.00
N ARG A 101 -10.49 -2.12 -3.47
CA ARG A 101 -9.75 -1.68 -2.27
C ARG A 101 -10.02 -2.60 -1.07
N ILE A 102 -11.28 -2.94 -0.85
CA ILE A 102 -11.71 -3.80 0.26
C ILE A 102 -11.08 -5.19 0.12
N GLU A 103 -11.11 -5.77 -1.08
CA GLU A 103 -10.47 -7.06 -1.36
C GLU A 103 -8.97 -7.05 -1.03
N TYR A 104 -8.26 -5.99 -1.41
CA TYR A 104 -6.84 -5.85 -1.06
C TYR A 104 -6.60 -5.71 0.44
N PHE A 105 -7.45 -5.00 1.18
CA PHE A 105 -7.33 -4.93 2.64
C PHE A 105 -7.66 -6.28 3.31
N LYS A 106 -8.69 -6.99 2.84
CA LYS A 106 -9.01 -8.34 3.33
C LYS A 106 -7.83 -9.30 3.10
N LYS A 107 -7.27 -9.30 1.89
CA LYS A 107 -6.09 -10.11 1.54
C LYS A 107 -4.85 -9.73 2.37
N GLY A 108 -4.58 -8.42 2.55
CA GLY A 108 -3.50 -7.97 3.43
C GLY A 108 -3.68 -8.42 4.88
N CYS A 109 -4.92 -8.38 5.37
CA CYS A 109 -5.27 -8.87 6.69
C CYS A 109 -5.12 -10.38 6.82
N GLU A 110 -5.48 -11.17 5.80
CA GLU A 110 -5.22 -12.61 5.74
C GLU A 110 -3.72 -12.91 5.92
N TYR A 111 -2.86 -12.07 5.36
CA TYR A 111 -1.40 -12.13 5.50
C TYR A 111 -0.85 -11.42 6.74
N ASN A 112 -1.70 -11.21 7.75
CA ASN A 112 -1.33 -10.69 9.07
C ASN A 112 -0.76 -9.26 9.07
N ASP A 113 -1.14 -8.43 8.09
CA ASP A 113 -0.88 -6.99 8.17
C ASP A 113 -1.96 -6.32 9.04
N ALA A 114 -1.54 -5.75 10.18
CA ALA A 114 -2.44 -5.20 11.17
C ALA A 114 -3.18 -3.95 10.65
N PHE A 115 -2.50 -3.11 9.87
CA PHE A 115 -3.10 -1.95 9.23
C PHE A 115 -4.19 -2.38 8.22
N ALA A 116 -3.91 -3.36 7.38
CA ALA A 116 -4.87 -3.94 6.44
C ALA A 116 -6.09 -4.50 7.18
N CYS A 117 -5.91 -5.19 8.31
CA CYS A 117 -7.01 -5.64 9.14
C CYS A 117 -7.85 -4.46 9.66
N ARG A 118 -7.22 -3.41 10.21
CA ARG A 118 -7.98 -2.23 10.69
C ARG A 118 -8.75 -1.57 9.54
N ARG A 119 -8.15 -1.47 8.35
CA ARG A 119 -8.80 -0.93 7.16
C ARG A 119 -9.97 -1.80 6.70
N ALA A 120 -9.81 -3.13 6.63
CA ALA A 120 -10.89 -4.04 6.28
C ALA A 120 -12.08 -3.91 7.24
N GLY A 121 -11.82 -3.80 8.54
CA GLY A 121 -12.87 -3.55 9.53
C GLY A 121 -13.60 -2.23 9.32
N SER A 122 -12.86 -1.14 9.09
CA SER A 122 -13.44 0.19 8.84
C SER A 122 -14.29 0.24 7.59
N GLU A 123 -13.89 -0.45 6.52
CA GLU A 123 -14.68 -0.47 5.29
C GLU A 123 -15.95 -1.35 5.45
N SER A 124 -15.87 -2.50 6.14
CA SER A 124 -17.06 -3.31 6.47
C SER A 124 -18.05 -2.54 7.35
N GLU A 125 -17.55 -1.77 8.32
CA GLU A 125 -18.38 -0.92 9.18
C GLU A 125 -19.04 0.23 8.41
N ALA A 126 -18.31 0.89 7.51
CA ALA A 126 -18.87 1.93 6.66
C ALA A 126 -20.02 1.38 5.78
N ILE A 127 -19.85 0.20 5.18
CA ILE A 127 -20.92 -0.44 4.40
C ILE A 127 -22.12 -0.77 5.30
N ALA A 128 -21.88 -1.23 6.53
CA ALA A 128 -22.96 -1.55 7.47
C ALA A 128 -23.81 -0.33 7.88
N GLN A 129 -23.22 0.87 7.86
CA GLN A 129 -23.94 2.11 8.19
C GLN A 129 -25.00 2.45 7.15
N ASP A 130 -24.71 2.19 5.87
CA ASP A 130 -25.59 2.49 4.73
C ASP A 130 -26.56 1.32 4.40
N GLU A 131 -26.39 0.15 5.02
CA GLU A 131 -27.20 -1.04 4.73
C GLU A 131 -28.56 -1.02 5.46
N ALA A 132 -29.65 -1.07 4.67
CA ALA A 132 -31.03 -1.09 5.17
C ALA A 132 -31.47 -2.48 5.67
N ASN A 133 -30.91 -3.55 5.09
CA ASN A 133 -31.20 -4.92 5.52
C ASN A 133 -30.52 -5.22 6.85
N ARG A 134 -31.32 -5.27 7.92
CA ARG A 134 -30.85 -5.52 9.30
C ARG A 134 -30.03 -6.80 9.45
N SER A 135 -30.31 -7.84 8.67
CA SER A 135 -29.54 -9.09 8.75
C SER A 135 -28.14 -8.92 8.17
N ILE A 136 -28.05 -8.31 6.98
CA ILE A 136 -26.78 -8.04 6.30
C ILE A 136 -25.94 -7.05 7.13
N LYS A 137 -26.57 -5.98 7.64
CA LYS A 137 -25.93 -5.02 8.54
C LYS A 137 -25.24 -5.70 9.73
N LYS A 138 -25.95 -6.59 10.44
CA LYS A 138 -25.37 -7.33 11.58
C LYS A 138 -24.24 -8.27 11.17
N GLU A 139 -24.27 -8.81 9.96
CA GLU A 139 -23.20 -9.65 9.43
C GLU A 139 -21.93 -8.83 9.19
N LEU A 140 -22.07 -7.66 8.56
CA LEU A 140 -20.97 -6.72 8.31
C LEU A 140 -20.37 -6.18 9.61
N GLU A 141 -21.19 -5.84 10.60
CA GLU A 141 -20.73 -5.41 11.93
C GLU A 141 -19.89 -6.50 12.61
N ARG A 142 -20.32 -7.77 12.54
CA ARG A 142 -19.56 -8.90 13.07
C ARG A 142 -18.27 -9.16 12.29
N GLU A 143 -18.30 -8.96 10.97
CA GLU A 143 -17.12 -9.05 10.13
C GLU A 143 -16.09 -7.97 10.53
N ALA A 144 -16.54 -6.73 10.70
CA ALA A 144 -15.71 -5.62 11.14
C ALA A 144 -15.05 -5.89 12.50
N GLU A 145 -15.81 -6.39 13.47
CA GLU A 145 -15.30 -6.76 14.79
C GLU A 145 -14.19 -7.84 14.70
N LYS A 146 -14.37 -8.86 13.83
CA LYS A 146 -13.34 -9.89 13.62
C LYS A 146 -12.04 -9.28 13.10
N PHE A 147 -12.13 -8.35 12.15
CA PHE A 147 -10.97 -7.65 11.61
C PHE A 147 -10.30 -6.75 12.64
N TYR A 148 -11.06 -5.95 13.39
CA TYR A 148 -10.53 -5.11 14.47
C TYR A 148 -9.83 -5.93 15.56
N ARG A 149 -10.45 -7.03 16.00
CA ARG A 149 -9.83 -7.96 16.96
C ARG A 149 -8.53 -8.56 16.41
N LYS A 150 -8.48 -8.90 15.12
CA LYS A 150 -7.25 -9.40 14.49
C LYS A 150 -6.18 -8.30 14.43
N ALA A 151 -6.52 -7.08 14.02
CA ALA A 151 -5.60 -5.94 14.00
C ALA A 151 -4.96 -5.69 15.37
N CYS A 152 -5.78 -5.62 16.42
CA CYS A 152 -5.35 -5.44 17.81
C CYS A 152 -4.41 -6.57 18.29
N ARG A 153 -4.69 -7.83 17.94
CA ARG A 153 -3.81 -8.97 18.26
C ARG A 153 -2.45 -8.90 17.56
N LEU A 154 -2.40 -8.31 16.37
CA LEU A 154 -1.17 -8.18 15.59
C LEU A 154 -0.34 -6.98 16.06
N GLU A 155 -0.98 -5.84 16.33
CA GLU A 155 -0.34 -4.64 16.86
C GLU A 155 -1.26 -3.93 17.85
N SER A 156 -0.79 -3.77 19.10
CA SER A 156 -1.60 -3.24 20.21
C SER A 156 -2.13 -1.82 19.99
N ARG A 157 -1.46 -1.02 19.15
CA ARG A 157 -1.91 0.33 18.78
C ARG A 157 -3.25 0.37 18.04
N TYR A 158 -3.76 -0.78 17.59
CA TYR A 158 -5.07 -0.89 16.92
C TYR A 158 -6.20 -1.36 17.86
N CYS A 159 -5.95 -1.44 19.16
CA CYS A 159 -6.93 -1.90 20.16
C CYS A 159 -7.88 -0.79 20.65
N ASP A 160 -7.61 0.47 20.31
CA ASP A 160 -8.38 1.64 20.74
C ASP A 160 -9.49 2.05 19.74
#